data_AF-A0A0B1P444-F1
#
_entry.id   AF-A0A0B1P444-F1
#
_cell.length_a   1.000
_cell.length_b   1.000
_cell.length_c   1.000
_cell.angle_alpha   90.00
_cell.angle_beta   90.00
_cell.angle_gamma   90.00
#
_symmetry.space_group_name_H-M   'P 1'
#
loop_
_entity.id
_entity.type
_entity.pdbx_description
1 polymer ?
#
loop_
_entity_poly.entity_id
_entity_poly.type
_entity_poly.pdbx_seq_one_letter_code
_entity_poly.pdbx_strand_id
1 'polypeptide(L)'
;MTSQHVWNMLRLCWIDVYLGSPDIITHDAGSNFSSKEFRQTAKSLAIEIKEIPVKSANSMSIVERYHKPLRLAYEIIKEEIDTNNTEEQKSFVLQMAVKAAYTQSKSHLAREFYVRPPKELKLPAETLLKVLRPLYGVPEAGTHWFRTYHDHHIYNLDLEPSSYDPCLLFSHEAIVGLQTDDTIAACNTEFRHKEEEELQRAKFDAMPIQKLTINSPININGAHISLLDTTISVTQHDQISKISILKDYSKHDYVSQRARGDRIWIF
;
A
#
# COMPACT_ATOMS: atom_id res chain seq x y z
N MET A 1 20.88 6.39 -0.33
CA MET A 1 19.86 5.33 -0.45
C MET A 1 19.94 4.84 -1.89
N THR A 2 20.00 3.55 -2.17
CA THR A 2 20.18 3.02 -3.55
C THR A 2 18.82 2.80 -4.21
N SER A 3 18.79 2.66 -5.54
CA SER A 3 17.62 2.22 -6.32
C SER A 3 17.03 0.93 -5.77
N GLN A 4 17.89 -0.03 -5.42
CA GLN A 4 17.49 -1.28 -4.78
C GLN A 4 16.81 -1.06 -3.43
N HIS A 5 17.24 -0.09 -2.62
CA HIS A 5 16.60 0.21 -1.34
C HIS A 5 15.21 0.80 -1.52
N VAL A 6 15.06 1.75 -2.44
CA VAL A 6 13.75 2.34 -2.79
C VAL A 6 12.79 1.26 -3.28
N TRP A 7 13.27 0.42 -4.19
CA TRP A 7 12.50 -0.67 -4.74
C TRP A 7 12.06 -1.66 -3.66
N ASN A 8 12.98 -2.07 -2.78
CA ASN A 8 12.65 -2.98 -1.70
C ASN A 8 11.64 -2.38 -0.73
N MET A 9 11.71 -1.07 -0.47
CA MET A 9 10.71 -0.39 0.35
C MET A 9 9.34 -0.46 -0.30
N LEU A 10 9.24 -0.05 -1.56
CA LEU A 10 7.97 -0.03 -2.28
C LEU A 10 7.39 -1.44 -2.36
N ARG A 11 8.24 -2.42 -2.72
CA ARG A 11 7.86 -3.82 -2.75
C ARG A 11 7.32 -4.28 -1.40
N LEU A 12 8.09 -4.13 -0.33
CA LEU A 12 7.70 -4.63 0.99
C LEU A 12 6.49 -3.91 1.58
N CYS A 13 6.36 -2.60 1.36
CA CYS A 13 5.37 -1.78 2.03
C CYS A 13 4.07 -1.63 1.24
N TRP A 14 4.12 -1.78 -0.09
CA TRP A 14 3.01 -1.48 -0.99
C TRP A 14 2.56 -2.68 -1.83
N ILE A 15 3.50 -3.49 -2.30
CA ILE A 15 3.18 -4.62 -3.18
C ILE A 15 2.90 -5.84 -2.32
N ASP A 16 3.85 -6.20 -1.48
CA ASP A 16 3.81 -7.37 -0.62
C ASP A 16 2.64 -7.23 0.38
N VAL A 17 2.60 -6.17 1.20
CA VAL A 17 1.54 -5.95 2.22
C VAL A 17 0.10 -6.07 1.67
N TYR A 18 -0.16 -5.72 0.40
CA TYR A 18 -1.52 -5.66 -0.15
C TYR A 18 -1.85 -6.76 -1.14
N LEU A 19 -0.86 -7.32 -1.83
CA LEU A 19 -1.06 -8.49 -2.67
C LEU A 19 -1.15 -9.78 -1.84
N GLY A 20 -0.67 -9.74 -0.60
CA GLY A 20 -0.68 -10.88 0.31
C GLY A 20 0.20 -12.03 -0.20
N SER A 21 0.17 -13.15 0.51
CA SER A 21 0.78 -14.37 -0.01
C SER A 21 -0.06 -14.91 -1.18
N PRO A 22 0.56 -15.34 -2.29
CA PRO A 22 -0.18 -15.83 -3.45
C PRO A 22 -1.04 -17.04 -3.08
N ASP A 23 -2.28 -17.10 -3.58
CA ASP A 23 -3.17 -18.25 -3.37
C ASP A 23 -2.57 -19.56 -3.92
N ILE A 24 -1.72 -19.45 -4.95
CA ILE A 24 -1.10 -20.60 -5.61
C ILE A 24 0.38 -20.30 -5.90
N ILE A 25 1.27 -21.12 -5.38
CA ILE A 25 2.70 -21.14 -5.73
C ILE A 25 2.93 -22.28 -6.71
N THR A 26 3.41 -21.94 -7.90
CA THR A 26 3.78 -22.91 -8.94
C THR A 26 5.31 -22.99 -9.00
N HIS A 27 5.90 -24.18 -8.86
CA HIS A 27 7.36 -24.33 -8.82
C HIS A 27 7.86 -25.48 -9.72
N ASP A 28 9.11 -25.38 -10.15
CA ASP A 28 9.82 -26.43 -10.89
C ASP A 28 10.10 -27.65 -10.01
N ALA A 29 10.11 -28.84 -10.63
CA ALA A 29 10.49 -30.08 -9.98
C ALA A 29 11.95 -30.05 -9.49
N GLY A 30 12.18 -30.51 -8.25
CA GLY A 30 13.53 -30.61 -7.65
C GLY A 30 14.07 -29.35 -6.96
N SER A 31 13.27 -28.29 -6.79
CA SER A 31 13.64 -27.11 -6.00
C SER A 31 13.37 -27.31 -4.49
N ASN A 32 13.98 -26.49 -3.61
CA ASN A 32 13.72 -26.50 -2.16
C ASN A 32 12.23 -26.28 -1.80
N PHE A 33 11.42 -25.79 -2.73
CA PHE A 33 9.97 -25.61 -2.61
C PHE A 33 9.18 -26.94 -2.62
N SER A 34 9.84 -28.05 -2.96
CA SER A 34 9.29 -29.41 -2.87
C SER A 34 9.43 -30.06 -1.48
N SER A 35 10.11 -29.40 -0.54
CA SER A 35 10.35 -29.92 0.81
C SER A 35 9.05 -30.04 1.62
N LYS A 36 9.04 -30.99 2.58
CA LYS A 36 7.89 -31.17 3.48
C LYS A 36 7.65 -29.94 4.37
N GLU A 37 8.72 -29.31 4.86
CA GLU A 37 8.63 -28.11 5.68
C GLU A 37 8.00 -26.95 4.91
N PHE A 38 8.46 -26.70 3.68
CA PHE A 38 7.91 -25.63 2.84
C PHE A 38 6.43 -25.86 2.51
N ARG A 39 6.06 -27.11 2.17
CA ARG A 39 4.66 -27.48 1.89
C ARG A 39 3.74 -27.35 3.10
N GLN A 40 4.25 -27.62 4.30
CA GLN A 40 3.48 -27.50 5.53
C GLN A 40 3.27 -26.03 5.91
N THR A 41 4.30 -25.21 5.78
CA THR A 41 4.21 -23.75 6.00
C THR A 41 3.25 -23.10 5.00
N ALA A 42 3.37 -23.41 3.71
CA ALA A 42 2.47 -22.88 2.69
C ALA A 42 1.00 -23.29 2.93
N LYS A 43 0.74 -24.55 3.29
CA LYS A 43 -0.61 -25.00 3.68
C LYS A 43 -1.16 -24.28 4.90
N SER A 44 -0.31 -23.93 5.87
CA SER A 44 -0.72 -23.17 7.06
C SER A 44 -1.17 -21.74 6.72
N LEU A 45 -0.65 -21.21 5.61
CA LEU A 45 -1.02 -19.93 5.01
C LEU A 45 -2.11 -20.09 3.92
N ALA A 46 -2.72 -21.28 3.80
CA ALA A 46 -3.71 -21.62 2.78
C ALA A 46 -3.23 -21.44 1.32
N ILE A 47 -1.93 -21.46 1.10
CA ILE A 47 -1.29 -21.37 -0.22
C ILE A 47 -1.26 -22.77 -0.87
N GLU A 48 -1.86 -22.89 -2.05
CA GLU A 48 -1.81 -24.12 -2.84
C GLU A 48 -0.47 -24.24 -3.57
N ILE A 49 0.27 -25.33 -3.33
CA ILE A 49 1.52 -25.59 -4.06
C ILE A 49 1.27 -26.53 -5.23
N LYS A 50 1.70 -26.12 -6.43
CA LYS A 50 1.66 -26.92 -7.67
C LYS A 50 3.05 -27.09 -8.26
N GLU A 51 3.47 -28.34 -8.39
CA GLU A 51 4.74 -28.69 -9.01
C GLU A 51 4.51 -28.90 -10.52
N ILE A 52 5.29 -28.21 -11.37
CA ILE A 52 5.20 -28.35 -12.83
C ILE A 52 6.39 -29.20 -13.33
N PRO A 53 6.13 -30.27 -14.11
CA PRO A 53 7.19 -31.17 -14.59
C PRO A 53 8.01 -30.64 -15.78
N VAL A 54 7.56 -29.59 -16.50
CA VAL A 54 8.23 -29.04 -17.69
C VAL A 54 8.15 -27.51 -17.72
N LYS A 55 9.29 -26.82 -17.88
CA LYS A 55 9.38 -25.35 -18.04
C LYS A 55 8.56 -24.88 -19.25
N SER A 56 7.50 -24.14 -19.02
CA SER A 56 6.71 -23.47 -20.06
C SER A 56 6.50 -22.01 -19.70
N ALA A 57 6.79 -21.10 -20.63
CA ALA A 57 6.64 -19.65 -20.42
C ALA A 57 5.18 -19.22 -20.23
N ASN A 58 4.22 -20.05 -20.64
CA ASN A 58 2.77 -19.79 -20.47
C ASN A 58 2.24 -20.29 -19.12
N SER A 59 3.02 -21.06 -18.37
CA SER A 59 2.68 -21.54 -17.01
C SER A 59 3.29 -20.70 -15.89
N MET A 60 3.87 -19.54 -16.23
CA MET A 60 4.45 -18.63 -15.26
C MET A 60 3.37 -18.15 -14.26
N SER A 61 3.67 -18.33 -12.98
CA SER A 61 2.74 -18.12 -11.87
C SER A 61 2.29 -16.65 -11.80
N ILE A 62 1.23 -16.38 -11.03
CA ILE A 62 0.77 -15.03 -10.71
C ILE A 62 1.94 -14.16 -10.23
N VAL A 63 2.84 -14.73 -9.41
CA VAL A 63 4.04 -14.09 -8.86
C VAL A 63 5.01 -13.64 -9.96
N GLU A 64 5.29 -14.46 -10.97
CA GLU A 64 6.17 -14.09 -12.09
C GLU A 64 5.57 -13.00 -13.00
N ARG A 65 4.23 -12.92 -13.09
CA ARG A 65 3.54 -11.79 -13.75
C ARG A 65 3.67 -10.50 -12.96
N TYR A 66 3.59 -10.56 -11.63
CA TYR A 66 3.90 -9.41 -10.76
C TYR A 66 5.36 -8.99 -10.91
N HIS A 67 6.30 -9.93 -11.04
CA HIS A 67 7.72 -9.60 -11.16
C HIS A 67 8.05 -8.75 -12.40
N LYS A 68 7.26 -8.80 -13.49
CA LYS A 68 7.58 -8.03 -14.71
C LYS A 68 7.33 -6.53 -14.57
N PRO A 69 6.16 -6.03 -14.13
CA PRO A 69 5.96 -4.62 -13.78
C PRO A 69 6.87 -4.15 -12.64
N LEU A 70 7.05 -5.00 -11.63
CA LEU A 70 7.96 -4.75 -10.51
C LEU A 70 9.41 -4.56 -10.97
N ARG A 71 9.86 -5.42 -11.89
CA ARG A 71 11.16 -5.31 -12.52
C ARG A 71 11.24 -4.08 -13.43
N LEU A 72 10.21 -3.75 -14.20
CA LEU A 72 10.18 -2.53 -15.01
C LEU A 72 10.34 -1.28 -14.12
N ALA A 73 9.58 -1.18 -13.03
CA ALA A 73 9.72 -0.10 -12.07
C ALA A 73 11.13 -0.08 -11.45
N TYR A 74 11.70 -1.23 -11.06
CA TYR A 74 13.08 -1.31 -10.58
C TYR A 74 14.11 -0.83 -11.61
N GLU A 75 14.02 -1.28 -12.86
CA GLU A 75 14.97 -0.90 -13.92
C GLU A 75 14.85 0.60 -14.23
N ILE A 76 13.64 1.18 -14.24
CA ILE A 76 13.43 2.63 -14.37
C ILE A 76 14.13 3.38 -13.23
N ILE A 77 13.83 3.02 -11.97
CA ILE A 77 14.47 3.64 -10.79
C ILE A 77 16.00 3.51 -10.85
N LYS A 78 16.48 2.36 -11.33
CA LYS A 78 17.91 2.08 -11.43
C LYS A 78 18.58 2.94 -12.51
N GLU A 79 18.01 3.02 -13.70
CA GLU A 79 18.54 3.85 -14.79
C GLU A 79 18.51 5.35 -14.44
N GLU A 80 17.49 5.80 -13.72
CA GLU A 80 17.35 7.20 -13.30
C GLU A 80 18.28 7.57 -12.12
N ILE A 81 18.57 6.64 -11.21
CA ILE A 81 19.51 6.88 -10.10
C ILE A 81 20.98 6.74 -10.55
N ASP A 82 21.29 5.83 -11.49
CA ASP A 82 22.66 5.63 -11.98
C ASP A 82 23.16 6.78 -12.87
N THR A 83 22.28 7.61 -13.43
CA THR A 83 22.66 8.69 -14.36
C THR A 83 23.21 9.96 -13.70
N ASN A 84 22.98 10.18 -12.40
CA ASN A 84 23.32 11.44 -11.73
C ASN A 84 24.20 11.26 -10.48
N ASN A 85 25.39 10.68 -10.68
CA ASN A 85 26.36 10.36 -9.63
C ASN A 85 26.99 11.62 -8.97
N THR A 86 26.17 12.34 -8.22
CA THR A 86 26.54 13.36 -7.24
C THR A 86 25.81 13.00 -5.95
N GLU A 87 26.57 12.89 -4.85
CA GLU A 87 26.15 12.49 -3.50
C GLU A 87 24.89 13.19 -2.92
N GLU A 88 24.31 14.17 -3.62
CA GLU A 88 23.19 15.00 -3.21
C GLU A 88 21.80 14.49 -3.64
N GLN A 89 21.67 13.60 -4.64
CA GLN A 89 20.38 13.05 -5.06
C GLN A 89 19.98 11.79 -4.26
N LYS A 90 19.88 11.91 -2.94
CA LYS A 90 19.36 10.81 -2.10
C LYS A 90 17.84 10.79 -2.23
N SER A 91 17.31 9.76 -2.86
CA SER A 91 15.88 9.42 -2.80
C SER A 91 15.43 9.34 -1.34
N PHE A 92 14.32 9.99 -1.04
CA PHE A 92 13.64 9.96 0.23
C PHE A 92 12.52 8.95 0.18
N VAL A 93 12.43 8.16 1.23
CA VAL A 93 11.21 7.43 1.55
C VAL A 93 10.38 8.31 2.46
N LEU A 94 9.19 8.65 1.98
CA LEU A 94 8.23 9.52 2.64
C LEU A 94 6.95 8.74 2.94
N GLN A 95 6.39 8.99 4.11
CA GLN A 95 5.04 8.61 4.47
C GLN A 95 4.23 9.87 4.75
N MET A 96 3.02 9.91 4.19
CA MET A 96 2.05 10.94 4.43
C MET A 96 0.68 10.31 4.73
N ALA A 97 -0.16 11.04 5.48
CA ALA A 97 -1.55 10.69 5.69
C ALA A 97 -2.44 11.93 5.58
N VAL A 98 -3.61 11.80 4.96
CA VAL A 98 -4.62 12.86 4.82
C VAL A 98 -5.75 12.63 5.81
N LYS A 99 -6.00 13.60 6.70
CA LYS A 99 -7.02 13.46 7.74
C LYS A 99 -8.42 13.49 7.17
N ALA A 100 -9.29 12.58 7.60
CA ALA A 100 -10.69 12.57 7.17
C ALA A 100 -10.86 12.61 5.63
N ALA A 101 -10.01 11.87 4.91
CA ALA A 101 -9.87 11.85 3.45
C ALA A 101 -11.18 12.04 2.68
N TYR A 102 -12.19 11.21 2.97
CA TYR A 102 -13.47 11.25 2.24
C TYR A 102 -14.17 12.61 2.27
N THR A 103 -14.09 13.34 3.39
CA THR A 103 -14.72 14.66 3.55
C THR A 103 -14.06 15.75 2.68
N GLN A 104 -12.85 15.49 2.21
CA GLN A 104 -12.06 16.36 1.36
C GLN A 104 -12.26 16.09 -0.14
N SER A 105 -13.11 15.10 -0.49
CA SER A 105 -13.48 14.83 -1.89
C SER A 105 -14.10 16.07 -2.54
N LYS A 106 -13.70 16.36 -3.78
CA LYS A 106 -14.18 17.53 -4.54
C LYS A 106 -15.56 17.31 -5.18
N SER A 107 -15.94 16.04 -5.39
CA SER A 107 -17.24 15.66 -5.95
C SER A 107 -18.33 15.52 -4.88
N HIS A 108 -19.58 15.76 -5.29
CA HIS A 108 -20.76 15.48 -4.48
C HIS A 108 -21.20 14.02 -4.62
N LEU A 109 -21.93 13.53 -3.63
CA LEU A 109 -22.55 12.20 -3.66
C LEU A 109 -23.51 12.08 -4.87
N ALA A 110 -23.51 10.92 -5.52
CA ALA A 110 -24.36 10.69 -6.70
C ALA A 110 -25.85 10.59 -6.35
N ARG A 111 -26.17 10.31 -5.08
CA ARG A 111 -27.51 10.18 -4.54
C ARG A 111 -27.72 11.08 -3.33
N GLU A 112 -28.97 11.42 -3.08
CA GLU A 112 -29.32 12.06 -1.82
C GLU A 112 -29.17 11.06 -0.67
N PHE A 113 -28.34 11.41 0.30
CA PHE A 113 -28.08 10.57 1.46
C PHE A 113 -28.45 11.36 2.71
N TYR A 114 -29.33 10.79 3.53
CA TYR A 114 -29.82 11.42 4.75
C TYR A 114 -29.47 10.55 5.96
N VAL A 115 -29.00 11.16 7.03
CA VAL A 115 -28.65 10.48 8.28
C VAL A 115 -29.44 11.07 9.44
N ARG A 116 -29.70 10.25 10.45
CA ARG A 116 -30.19 10.76 11.73
C ARG A 116 -29.06 11.49 12.44
N PRO A 117 -29.34 12.66 13.05
CA PRO A 117 -28.31 13.38 13.78
C PRO A 117 -27.80 12.56 14.97
N PRO A 118 -26.50 12.60 15.26
CA PRO A 118 -25.96 12.11 16.53
C PRO A 118 -26.68 12.76 17.72
N LYS A 119 -26.85 12.01 18.81
CA LYS A 119 -27.57 12.47 20.02
C LYS A 119 -26.93 13.71 20.63
N GLU A 120 -25.63 13.85 20.42
CA GLU A 120 -24.77 14.93 20.87
C GLU A 120 -25.16 16.30 20.29
N LEU A 121 -25.77 16.34 19.10
CA LEU A 121 -26.21 17.59 18.46
C LEU A 121 -27.51 18.15 19.06
N LYS A 122 -28.21 17.40 19.92
CA LYS A 122 -29.44 17.84 20.61
C LYS A 122 -30.50 18.42 19.66
N LEU A 123 -30.62 17.85 18.45
CA LEU A 123 -31.61 18.27 17.46
C LEU A 123 -32.97 17.59 17.71
N PRO A 124 -34.08 18.19 17.26
CA PRO A 124 -35.41 17.57 17.35
C PRO A 124 -35.42 16.17 16.73
N ALA A 125 -36.17 15.24 17.32
CA ALA A 125 -36.18 13.82 16.96
C ALA A 125 -36.58 13.55 15.49
N GLU A 126 -37.35 14.44 14.88
CA GLU A 126 -37.81 14.34 13.48
C GLU A 126 -36.83 14.99 12.47
N THR A 127 -35.67 15.47 12.93
CA THR A 127 -34.68 16.09 12.06
C THR A 127 -33.89 15.02 11.32
N LEU A 128 -33.76 15.17 10.00
CA LEU A 128 -32.81 14.45 9.17
C LEU A 128 -31.75 15.41 8.65
N LEU A 129 -30.50 14.96 8.64
CA LEU A 129 -29.38 15.71 8.07
C LEU A 129 -29.09 15.18 6.67
N LYS A 130 -29.08 16.07 5.67
CA LYS A 130 -28.61 15.74 4.33
C LYS A 130 -27.08 15.74 4.32
N VAL A 131 -26.49 14.63 3.94
CA VAL A 131 -25.04 14.50 3.79
C VAL A 131 -24.63 15.06 2.43
N LEU A 132 -23.79 16.09 2.46
CA LEU A 132 -23.37 16.81 1.25
C LEU A 132 -22.07 16.27 0.65
N ARG A 133 -21.20 15.70 1.48
CA ARG A 133 -19.88 15.20 1.10
C ARG A 133 -19.69 13.74 1.50
N PRO A 134 -18.79 13.00 0.83
CA PRO A 134 -18.50 11.62 1.19
C PRO A 134 -18.04 11.45 2.65
N LEU A 135 -18.55 10.39 3.31
CA LEU A 135 -18.26 10.04 4.69
C LEU A 135 -17.85 8.58 4.81
N TYR A 136 -17.13 8.24 5.88
CA TYR A 136 -16.84 6.84 6.20
C TYR A 136 -18.14 6.05 6.41
N GLY A 137 -18.18 4.83 5.88
CA GLY A 137 -19.36 3.98 5.89
C GLY A 137 -20.34 4.21 4.73
N VAL A 138 -20.10 5.23 3.89
CA VAL A 138 -20.86 5.42 2.65
C VAL A 138 -20.19 4.63 1.52
N PRO A 139 -20.88 3.69 0.85
CA PRO A 139 -20.26 2.80 -0.14
C PRO A 139 -19.52 3.50 -1.30
N GLU A 140 -20.01 4.65 -1.75
CA GLU A 140 -19.41 5.42 -2.87
C GLU A 140 -18.27 6.35 -2.43
N ALA A 141 -18.01 6.51 -1.13
CA ALA A 141 -17.06 7.50 -0.64
C ALA A 141 -15.62 7.25 -1.07
N GLY A 142 -15.20 5.98 -1.09
CA GLY A 142 -13.88 5.58 -1.57
C GLY A 142 -13.66 6.00 -3.02
N THR A 143 -14.66 5.84 -3.89
CA THR A 143 -14.55 6.22 -5.31
C THR A 143 -14.43 7.73 -5.51
N HIS A 144 -15.20 8.53 -4.76
CA HIS A 144 -15.12 9.99 -4.81
C HIS A 144 -13.75 10.50 -4.35
N TRP A 145 -13.22 9.90 -3.29
CA TRP A 145 -11.90 10.24 -2.79
C TRP A 145 -10.80 9.80 -3.73
N PHE A 146 -10.85 8.54 -4.20
CA PHE A 146 -9.91 8.01 -5.17
C PHE A 146 -9.80 8.94 -6.37
N ARG A 147 -10.92 9.33 -6.99
CA ARG A 147 -10.89 10.28 -8.10
C ARG A 147 -10.24 11.61 -7.72
N THR A 148 -10.64 12.20 -6.59
CA THR A 148 -10.13 13.51 -6.16
C THR A 148 -8.61 13.49 -5.95
N TYR A 149 -8.11 12.45 -5.28
CA TYR A 149 -6.74 12.36 -4.84
C TYR A 149 -5.82 11.78 -5.92
N HIS A 150 -6.33 10.83 -6.71
CA HIS A 150 -5.66 10.33 -7.91
C HIS A 150 -5.52 11.44 -8.95
N ASP A 151 -6.59 12.18 -9.28
CA ASP A 151 -6.53 13.30 -10.23
C ASP A 151 -5.52 14.37 -9.77
N HIS A 152 -5.39 14.60 -8.47
CA HIS A 152 -4.37 15.49 -7.92
C HIS A 152 -2.95 14.98 -8.23
N HIS A 153 -2.67 13.72 -7.97
CA HIS A 153 -1.35 13.14 -8.24
C HIS A 153 -1.03 13.11 -9.74
N ILE A 154 -2.00 12.79 -10.58
CA ILE A 154 -1.79 12.77 -12.03
C ILE A 154 -1.59 14.18 -12.60
N TYR A 155 -2.52 15.09 -12.34
CA TYR A 155 -2.56 16.38 -13.04
C TYR A 155 -1.81 17.51 -12.33
N ASN A 156 -1.61 17.43 -11.02
CA ASN A 156 -0.87 18.46 -10.27
C ASN A 156 0.58 18.04 -9.98
N LEU A 157 0.85 16.74 -9.84
CA LEU A 157 2.19 16.23 -9.57
C LEU A 157 2.88 15.64 -10.81
N ASP A 158 2.19 15.59 -11.96
CA ASP A 158 2.69 15.04 -13.23
C ASP A 158 3.14 13.58 -13.10
N LEU A 159 2.33 12.79 -12.40
CA LEU A 159 2.53 11.35 -12.28
C LEU A 159 1.70 10.60 -13.33
N GLU A 160 2.17 9.40 -13.69
CA GLU A 160 1.44 8.45 -14.52
C GLU A 160 1.04 7.23 -13.70
N PRO A 161 -0.16 6.66 -13.91
CA PRO A 161 -0.55 5.43 -13.24
C PRO A 161 0.11 4.23 -13.92
N SER A 162 0.51 3.26 -13.11
CA SER A 162 0.93 1.95 -13.62
C SER A 162 -0.19 1.29 -14.40
N SER A 163 0.16 0.64 -15.51
CA SER A 163 -0.79 -0.16 -16.30
C SER A 163 -1.32 -1.37 -15.52
N TYR A 164 -0.74 -1.69 -14.37
CA TYR A 164 -1.08 -2.85 -13.55
C TYR A 164 -1.98 -2.47 -12.36
N ASP A 165 -1.57 -1.45 -11.59
CA ASP A 165 -2.29 -0.98 -10.41
C ASP A 165 -2.45 0.55 -10.50
N PRO A 166 -3.69 1.06 -10.63
CA PRO A 166 -3.93 2.51 -10.71
C PRO A 166 -3.60 3.25 -9.41
N CYS A 167 -3.40 2.56 -8.29
CA CYS A 167 -2.94 3.17 -7.05
C CYS A 167 -1.40 3.26 -6.96
N LEU A 168 -0.67 2.66 -7.91
CA LEU A 168 0.77 2.79 -8.05
C LEU A 168 1.09 3.81 -9.15
N LEU A 169 1.60 4.97 -8.75
CA LEU A 169 1.90 6.09 -9.63
C LEU A 169 3.40 6.31 -9.71
N PHE A 170 3.89 6.82 -10.84
CA PHE A 170 5.31 7.07 -11.03
C PHE A 170 5.59 8.22 -12.00
N SER A 171 6.77 8.80 -11.86
CA SER A 171 7.44 9.69 -12.80
C SER A 171 8.95 9.45 -12.69
N HIS A 172 9.74 10.23 -13.43
CA HIS A 172 11.19 10.21 -13.31
C HIS A 172 11.73 10.72 -11.96
N GLU A 173 10.85 11.29 -11.12
CA GLU A 173 11.23 11.91 -9.85
C GLU A 173 10.70 11.16 -8.63
N ALA A 174 9.65 10.35 -8.82
CA ALA A 174 8.93 9.74 -7.72
C ALA A 174 8.21 8.46 -8.13
N ILE A 175 8.07 7.56 -7.16
CA ILE A 175 7.10 6.48 -7.18
C ILE A 175 6.24 6.59 -5.94
N VAL A 176 4.93 6.55 -6.14
CA VAL A 176 3.93 6.85 -5.12
C VAL A 176 2.90 5.72 -5.07
N GLY A 177 2.65 5.19 -3.87
CA GLY A 177 1.55 4.29 -3.57
C GLY A 177 0.44 5.01 -2.82
N LEU A 178 -0.78 5.01 -3.37
CA LEU A 178 -1.97 5.69 -2.81
C LEU A 178 -2.92 4.73 -2.10
N GLN A 179 -3.12 4.89 -0.79
CA GLN A 179 -4.07 4.07 -0.04
C GLN A 179 -5.03 4.91 0.78
N THR A 180 -6.22 5.16 0.25
CA THR A 180 -7.24 5.91 1.00
C THR A 180 -6.62 7.20 1.55
N ASP A 181 -6.46 7.32 2.87
CA ASP A 181 -5.82 8.43 3.56
C ASP A 181 -4.29 8.35 3.58
N ASP A 182 -3.68 7.17 3.56
CA ASP A 182 -2.24 6.99 3.58
C ASP A 182 -1.61 7.09 2.18
N THR A 183 -0.37 7.58 2.14
CA THR A 183 0.46 7.65 0.94
C THR A 183 1.89 7.30 1.31
N ILE A 184 2.50 6.44 0.51
CA ILE A 184 3.94 6.17 0.59
C ILE A 184 4.60 6.61 -0.70
N ALA A 185 5.69 7.35 -0.60
CA ALA A 185 6.41 7.83 -1.75
C ALA A 185 7.89 7.56 -1.59
N ALA A 186 8.53 7.14 -2.68
CA ALA A 186 9.96 7.24 -2.82
C ALA A 186 10.27 8.28 -3.89
N CYS A 187 10.91 9.38 -3.52
CA CYS A 187 11.06 10.53 -4.42
C CYS A 187 12.34 11.34 -4.16
N ASN A 188 12.70 12.22 -5.10
CA ASN A 188 13.78 13.17 -4.92
C ASN A 188 13.33 14.41 -4.09
N THR A 189 14.25 15.34 -3.86
CA THR A 189 13.96 16.59 -3.12
C THR A 189 13.01 17.51 -3.88
N GLU A 190 13.10 17.57 -5.20
CA GLU A 190 12.29 18.45 -6.06
C GLU A 190 10.81 18.05 -6.01
N PHE A 191 10.50 16.79 -6.27
CA PHE A 191 9.16 16.23 -6.15
C PHE A 191 8.58 16.42 -4.74
N ARG A 192 9.38 16.20 -3.69
CA ARG A 192 8.93 16.41 -2.31
C ARG A 192 8.44 17.83 -2.07
N HIS A 193 9.18 18.84 -2.56
CA HIS A 193 8.77 20.23 -2.41
C HIS A 193 7.53 20.55 -3.23
N LYS A 194 7.46 20.04 -4.47
CA LYS A 194 6.27 20.16 -5.32
C LYS A 194 5.03 19.56 -4.66
N GLU A 195 5.15 18.36 -4.10
CA GLU A 195 4.07 17.67 -3.38
C GLU A 195 3.57 18.52 -2.20
N GLU A 196 4.48 19.04 -1.37
CA GLU A 196 4.11 19.91 -0.24
C GLU A 196 3.38 21.18 -0.69
N GLU A 197 3.83 21.84 -1.76
CA GLU A 197 3.18 23.03 -2.32
C GLU A 197 1.79 22.74 -2.90
N GLU A 198 1.64 21.66 -3.66
CA GLU A 198 0.37 21.29 -4.28
C GLU A 198 -0.66 20.84 -3.24
N LEU A 199 -0.25 20.16 -2.16
CA LEU A 199 -1.13 19.81 -1.05
C LEU A 199 -1.71 21.07 -0.39
N GLN A 200 -0.85 22.08 -0.13
CA GLN A 200 -1.29 23.36 0.41
C GLN A 200 -2.23 24.10 -0.56
N ARG A 201 -1.92 24.09 -1.85
CA ARG A 201 -2.76 24.71 -2.88
C ARG A 201 -4.12 24.03 -2.99
N ALA A 202 -4.15 22.70 -2.93
CA ALA A 202 -5.37 21.90 -2.93
C ALA A 202 -6.17 22.02 -1.62
N LYS A 203 -5.56 22.58 -0.56
CA LYS A 203 -6.10 22.71 0.80
C LYS A 203 -6.41 21.34 1.42
N PHE A 204 -5.57 20.35 1.13
CA PHE A 204 -5.68 19.07 1.80
C PHE A 204 -5.15 19.16 3.24
N ASP A 205 -5.93 18.72 4.23
CA ASP A 205 -5.46 18.59 5.62
C ASP A 205 -4.59 17.34 5.75
N ALA A 206 -3.36 17.45 5.26
CA ALA A 206 -2.33 16.43 5.35
C ALA A 206 -1.60 16.51 6.71
N MET A 207 -1.26 15.36 7.25
CA MET A 207 -0.32 15.24 8.36
C MET A 207 1.10 15.60 7.91
N PRO A 208 1.98 16.03 8.83
CA PRO A 208 3.37 16.28 8.50
C PRO A 208 4.01 15.06 7.83
N ILE A 209 4.67 15.28 6.70
CA ILE A 209 5.38 14.23 5.96
C ILE A 209 6.46 13.65 6.86
N GLN A 210 6.45 12.34 7.03
CA GLN A 210 7.47 11.60 7.75
C GLN A 210 8.50 11.07 6.78
N LYS A 211 9.77 11.38 7.03
CA LYS A 211 10.88 10.87 6.24
C LYS A 211 11.56 9.72 6.98
N LEU A 212 11.69 8.58 6.31
CA LEU A 212 12.45 7.45 6.83
C LEU A 212 13.94 7.81 6.92
N THR A 213 14.48 7.74 8.14
CA THR A 213 15.91 7.83 8.41
C THR A 213 16.31 6.74 9.40
N ILE A 214 17.62 6.53 9.59
CA ILE A 214 18.14 5.56 10.57
C ILE A 214 17.57 5.83 11.98
N ASN A 215 17.36 7.09 12.32
CA ASN A 215 16.85 7.51 13.64
C ASN A 215 15.34 7.77 13.66
N SER A 216 14.66 7.63 12.52
CA SER A 216 13.25 7.97 12.35
C SER A 216 12.55 6.89 11.55
N PRO A 217 12.18 5.76 12.19
CA PRO A 217 11.34 4.76 11.56
C PRO A 217 9.93 5.30 11.32
N ILE A 218 9.22 4.70 10.37
CA ILE A 218 7.87 5.10 9.97
C ILE A 218 6.89 3.94 10.16
N ASN A 219 5.62 4.24 10.42
CA ASN A 219 4.58 3.24 10.67
C ASN A 219 3.48 3.38 9.62
N ILE A 220 3.40 2.46 8.68
CA ILE A 220 2.38 2.46 7.64
C ILE A 220 1.54 1.19 7.73
N ASN A 221 0.22 1.33 7.83
CA ASN A 221 -0.72 0.20 7.84
C ASN A 221 -0.43 -0.92 8.85
N GLY A 222 0.16 -0.56 9.99
CA GLY A 222 0.55 -1.50 11.03
C GLY A 222 1.87 -2.23 10.76
N ALA A 223 2.57 -1.90 9.68
CA ALA A 223 3.96 -2.24 9.45
C ALA A 223 4.87 -1.14 10.01
N HIS A 224 5.83 -1.56 10.82
CA HIS A 224 6.92 -0.74 11.33
C HIS A 224 8.12 -0.86 10.40
N ILE A 225 8.50 0.24 9.77
CA ILE A 225 9.58 0.32 8.80
C ILE A 225 10.75 1.07 9.42
N SER A 226 11.91 0.43 9.49
CA SER A 226 13.15 1.03 9.96
C SER A 226 14.28 0.87 8.95
N LEU A 227 15.20 1.83 8.94
CA LEU A 227 16.39 1.80 8.09
C LEU A 227 17.58 1.38 8.94
N LEU A 228 18.16 0.22 8.64
CA LEU A 228 19.33 -0.36 9.30
C LEU A 228 20.54 -0.23 8.36
N ASP A 229 21.38 0.78 8.58
CA ASP A 229 22.53 1.14 7.73
C ASP A 229 22.13 1.34 6.24
N THR A 230 22.11 0.24 5.50
CA THR A 230 21.72 0.16 4.09
C THR A 230 20.45 -0.65 3.87
N THR A 231 20.05 -1.52 4.79
CA THR A 231 18.88 -2.38 4.64
C THR A 231 17.63 -1.76 5.24
N ILE A 232 16.47 -2.10 4.68
CA ILE A 232 15.17 -1.71 5.24
C ILE A 232 14.61 -2.93 5.95
N SER A 233 14.25 -2.75 7.21
CA SER A 233 13.53 -3.73 7.99
C SER A 233 12.07 -3.35 8.03
N VAL A 234 11.20 -4.27 7.64
CA VAL A 234 9.75 -4.13 7.77
C VAL A 234 9.29 -5.21 8.72
N THR A 235 8.66 -4.81 9.81
CA THR A 235 8.13 -5.74 10.81
C THR A 235 6.69 -5.40 11.11
N GLN A 236 5.87 -6.43 11.35
CA GLN A 236 4.48 -6.27 11.78
C GLN A 236 4.29 -6.91 13.15
N HIS A 237 5.29 -6.75 14.02
CA HIS A 237 5.33 -7.42 15.33
C HIS A 237 4.03 -7.22 16.13
N ASP A 238 3.48 -6.01 16.09
CA ASP A 238 2.23 -5.65 16.77
C ASP A 238 0.98 -6.31 16.16
N GLN A 239 1.01 -6.71 14.89
CA GLN A 239 -0.08 -7.47 14.27
C GLN A 239 0.09 -8.97 14.54
N ILE A 240 1.33 -9.46 14.48
CA ILE A 240 1.67 -10.86 14.79
C ILE A 240 1.30 -11.18 16.24
N SER A 241 1.55 -10.26 17.18
CA SER A 241 1.21 -10.45 18.61
C SER A 241 -0.30 -10.54 18.87
N LYS A 242 -1.14 -10.10 17.93
CA LYS A 242 -2.61 -10.20 17.99
C LYS A 242 -3.15 -11.53 17.44
N ILE A 243 -2.30 -12.36 16.84
CA ILE A 243 -2.67 -13.73 16.44
C ILE A 243 -2.72 -14.59 17.70
N SER A 244 -3.77 -15.39 17.82
CA SER A 244 -3.89 -16.41 18.85
C SER A 244 -4.21 -17.76 18.22
N ILE A 245 -3.61 -18.82 18.74
CA ILE A 245 -3.93 -20.20 18.35
C ILE A 245 -5.37 -20.48 18.82
N LEU A 246 -6.27 -20.69 17.87
CA LEU A 246 -7.66 -21.06 18.17
C LEU A 246 -7.68 -22.48 18.74
N LYS A 247 -8.32 -22.65 19.90
CA LYS A 247 -8.53 -23.96 20.53
C LYS A 247 -9.80 -24.66 20.05
N ASP A 248 -10.80 -23.89 19.64
CA ASP A 248 -12.07 -24.37 19.08
C ASP A 248 -12.39 -23.70 17.75
N TYR A 249 -12.82 -24.49 16.77
CA TYR A 249 -13.05 -24.06 15.39
C TYR A 249 -14.46 -23.50 15.20
N SER A 250 -14.67 -22.23 15.53
CA SER A 250 -15.85 -21.50 15.06
C SER A 250 -15.54 -20.79 13.75
N LYS A 251 -16.52 -20.78 12.81
CA LYS A 251 -16.39 -20.07 11.53
C LYS A 251 -16.10 -18.58 11.72
N HIS A 252 -16.62 -17.98 12.79
CA HIS A 252 -16.40 -16.57 13.12
C HIS A 252 -14.96 -16.30 13.57
N ASP A 253 -14.40 -17.16 14.44
CA ASP A 253 -13.03 -17.04 14.90
C ASP A 253 -12.03 -17.30 13.78
N TYR A 254 -12.35 -18.25 12.90
CA TYR A 254 -11.57 -18.51 11.68
C TYR A 254 -11.53 -17.29 10.73
N VAL A 255 -12.68 -16.66 10.46
CA VAL A 255 -12.73 -15.45 9.61
C VAL A 255 -11.98 -14.29 10.27
N SER A 256 -12.08 -14.14 11.59
CA SER A 256 -11.38 -13.11 12.36
C SER A 256 -9.85 -13.30 12.32
N GLN A 257 -9.36 -14.54 12.46
CA GLN A 257 -7.92 -14.82 12.35
C GLN A 257 -7.42 -14.71 10.90
N ARG A 258 -8.21 -15.11 9.89
CA ARG A 258 -7.86 -14.89 8.47
C ARG A 258 -7.69 -13.40 8.16
N ALA A 259 -8.64 -12.56 8.58
CA ALA A 259 -8.53 -11.11 8.37
C ALA A 259 -7.30 -10.48 9.07
N ARG A 260 -6.77 -11.13 10.12
CA ARG A 260 -5.50 -10.73 10.76
C ARG A 260 -4.28 -11.26 10.01
N GLY A 261 -4.35 -12.49 9.50
CA GLY A 261 -3.30 -13.14 8.71
C GLY A 261 -3.10 -12.56 7.31
N ASP A 262 -4.18 -12.10 6.65
CA ASP A 262 -4.12 -11.44 5.33
C ASP A 262 -3.26 -10.17 5.34
N ARG A 263 -2.98 -9.61 6.52
CA ARG A 263 -2.14 -8.42 6.73
C ARG A 263 -0.73 -8.75 7.18
N ILE A 264 -0.38 -10.02 7.34
CA ILE A 264 0.91 -10.43 7.91
C ILE A 264 1.80 -10.99 6.80
N TRP A 265 2.84 -10.24 6.45
CA TRP A 265 3.95 -10.77 5.67
C TRP A 265 4.95 -11.46 6.58
N ILE A 266 5.17 -12.74 6.30
CA ILE A 266 6.17 -13.56 6.98
C ILE A 266 7.39 -13.63 6.06
N PHE A 267 8.54 -13.16 6.56
CA PHE A 267 9.85 -13.49 6.00
C PHE A 267 10.28 -14.88 6.43
#